data_AF-A0A1J4W683-F1
#
_entry.id   AF-A0A1J4W683-F1
#
_cell.length_a   1.000
_cell.length_b   1.000
_cell.length_c   1.000
_cell.angle_alpha   90.00
_cell.angle_beta   90.00
_cell.angle_gamma   90.00
#
_symmetry.space_group_name_H-M   'P 1'
#
loop_
_entity.id
_entity.type
_entity.pdbx_description
1 polymer ?
#
loop_
_entity_poly.entity_id
_entity_poly.type
_entity_poly.pdbx_seq_one_letter_code
_entity_poly.pdbx_strand_id
1 'polypeptide(L)' 'MAERSISMKKEEFGVNVLIVGHRCWRCKHAWVPRDIGEIPEICPKCKSPYWKKPKTLFKKGEKKNGKK' A
#
# COMPACT_ATOMS: atom_id res chain seq x y z
N MET A 1 -27.16 45.30 23.80
CA MET A 1 -26.73 43.93 24.12
C MET A 1 -25.73 43.55 23.05
N ALA A 2 -24.43 43.48 23.37
CA ALA A 2 -23.38 43.19 22.40
C ALA A 2 -22.87 41.77 22.61
N GLU A 3 -23.23 40.88 21.68
CA GLU A 3 -22.87 39.46 21.70
C GLU A 3 -21.38 39.34 21.34
N ARG A 4 -20.54 39.05 22.33
CA ARG A 4 -19.10 38.81 22.14
C ARG A 4 -18.93 37.47 21.44
N SER A 5 -18.67 37.52 20.13
CA SER A 5 -18.33 36.39 19.29
C SER A 5 -16.96 35.83 19.69
N ILE A 6 -16.94 34.68 20.36
CA ILE A 6 -15.70 33.97 20.71
C ILE A 6 -15.26 33.16 19.49
N SER A 7 -14.30 33.69 18.75
CA SER A 7 -13.61 33.01 17.64
C SER A 7 -12.67 31.94 18.21
N MET A 8 -13.17 30.73 18.39
CA MET A 8 -12.37 29.58 18.85
C MET A 8 -11.39 29.15 17.77
N LYS A 9 -10.12 29.51 17.92
CA LYS A 9 -9.01 28.98 17.14
C LYS A 9 -8.85 27.50 17.51
N LYS A 10 -9.23 26.63 16.58
CA LYS A 10 -9.13 25.18 16.71
C LYS A 10 -7.64 24.82 16.67
N GLU A 11 -7.04 24.62 17.83
CA GLU A 11 -5.67 24.12 17.92
C GLU A 11 -5.60 22.74 17.26
N GLU A 12 -4.82 22.66 16.19
CA GLU A 12 -4.62 21.47 15.38
C GLU A 12 -3.63 20.53 16.08
N PHE A 13 -4.11 19.79 17.09
CA PHE A 13 -3.33 18.69 17.66
C PHE A 13 -3.30 17.53 16.67
N GLY A 14 -2.21 17.44 15.89
CA GLY A 14 -1.96 16.32 15.00
C GLY A 14 -0.54 16.35 14.43
N VAL A 15 0.10 15.18 14.36
CA VAL A 15 1.38 14.98 13.66
C VAL A 15 1.12 14.15 12.40
N ASN A 16 1.72 14.54 11.28
CA ASN A 16 1.67 13.75 10.05
C ASN A 16 2.59 12.53 10.18
N VAL A 17 2.02 11.33 10.07
CA VAL A 17 2.77 10.07 10.12
C VAL A 17 2.64 9.30 8.80
N LEU A 18 3.75 8.72 8.34
CA LEU A 18 3.80 7.85 7.17
C LEU A 18 3.62 6.40 7.62
N ILE A 19 2.58 5.73 7.12
CA ILE A 19 2.29 4.33 7.45
C ILE A 19 2.65 3.44 6.27
N VAL A 20 3.43 2.38 6.52
CA VAL A 20 3.79 1.39 5.49
C VAL A 20 2.62 0.46 5.22
N GLY A 21 2.09 0.50 4.01
CA GLY A 21 1.02 -0.38 3.54
C GLY A 21 1.51 -1.46 2.57
N HIS A 22 0.61 -2.40 2.27
CA HIS A 22 0.82 -3.40 1.23
C HIS A 22 -0.01 -3.09 0.00
N ARG A 23 0.54 -3.42 -1.18
CA ARG A 23 -0.15 -3.28 -2.47
C ARG A 23 -0.06 -4.59 -3.24
N CYS A 24 -1.21 -5.10 -3.68
CA CYS A 24 -1.27 -6.32 -4.48
C CYS A 24 -0.93 -6.03 -5.95
N TRP A 25 0.02 -6.77 -6.51
CA TRP A 25 0.39 -6.67 -7.94
C TRP A 25 -0.68 -7.19 -8.92
N ARG A 26 -1.65 -7.98 -8.44
CA ARG A 26 -2.71 -8.57 -9.29
C ARG A 26 -3.93 -7.67 -9.40
N CYS A 27 -4.55 -7.36 -8.26
CA CYS A 27 -5.80 -6.59 -8.21
C CYS A 27 -5.58 -5.09 -7.90
N LYS A 28 -4.32 -4.66 -7.69
CA LYS A 28 -3.92 -3.28 -7.34
C LYS A 28 -4.53 -2.75 -6.05
N HIS A 29 -5.16 -3.60 -5.25
CA HIS A 29 -5.69 -3.24 -3.95
C HIS A 29 -4.54 -2.90 -3.00
N ALA A 30 -4.65 -1.75 -2.34
CA ALA A 30 -3.77 -1.34 -1.26
C ALA A 30 -4.50 -1.50 0.07
N TRP A 31 -3.81 -2.00 1.08
CA TRP A 31 -4.33 -2.12 2.44
C TRP A 31 -3.23 -1.85 3.45
N VAL A 32 -3.63 -1.39 4.62
CA VAL A 32 -2.73 -1.21 5.76
C VAL A 32 -2.78 -2.50 6.58
N PRO A 33 -1.64 -3.16 6.84
CA PRO A 33 -1.62 -4.33 7.71
C PRO A 33 -1.98 -3.92 9.15
N ARG A 34 -2.70 -4.79 9.85
CA ARG A 34 -3.04 -4.55 11.27
C ARG A 34 -1.82 -4.76 12.18
N ASP A 35 -0.98 -5.72 11.84
CA ASP A 35 0.29 -5.99 12.51
C ASP A 35 1.45 -5.74 11.53
N ILE A 36 2.43 -4.95 11.93
CA ILE A 36 3.56 -4.55 11.06
C ILE A 36 4.56 -5.72 10.91
N GLY A 37 4.56 -6.68 11.84
CA GLY A 37 5.43 -7.85 11.81
C GLY A 37 4.91 -8.99 10.92
N GLU A 38 3.60 -9.07 10.71
CA GLU A 38 2.98 -10.15 9.94
C GLU A 38 2.73 -9.76 8.48
N ILE A 39 3.52 -10.36 7.58
CA ILE A 39 3.29 -10.23 6.15
C ILE A 39 2.16 -11.18 5.75
N PRO A 40 1.03 -10.68 5.21
CA PRO A 40 -0.07 -11.56 4.83
C PRO A 40 0.39 -12.49 3.71
N GLU A 41 0.10 -13.79 3.81
CA GLU A 41 0.43 -14.72 2.73
C GLU A 41 -0.46 -14.51 1.50
N ILE A 42 -1.66 -13.97 1.72
CA ILE A 42 -2.72 -13.90 0.72
C ILE A 42 -3.30 -12.48 0.66
N CYS A 43 -3.61 -11.99 -0.55
CA CYS A 43 -4.31 -10.72 -0.70
C CYS A 43 -5.77 -10.81 -0.19
N PRO A 44 -6.23 -9.90 0.68
CA PRO A 44 -7.57 -9.95 1.27
C PRO A 44 -8.69 -9.77 0.23
N LYS A 45 -8.43 -9.07 -0.88
CA LYS A 45 -9.44 -8.81 -1.92
C LYS A 45 -9.58 -9.95 -2.93
N CYS A 46 -8.48 -10.42 -3.51
CA CYS A 46 -8.49 -11.38 -4.63
C CYS A 46 -8.00 -12.78 -4.25
N LYS A 47 -7.75 -13.02 -2.95
CA LYS A 47 -7.29 -14.30 -2.40
C LYS A 47 -6.06 -14.88 -3.10
N SER A 48 -5.22 -14.00 -3.65
CA SER A 48 -4.02 -14.41 -4.35
C SER A 48 -2.83 -14.56 -3.42
N PRO A 49 -2.14 -15.71 -3.39
CA PRO A 49 -0.91 -15.85 -2.61
C PRO A 49 0.28 -15.10 -3.23
N TYR A 50 0.24 -14.83 -4.54
CA TYR A 50 1.32 -14.11 -5.22
C TYR A 50 1.07 -12.61 -5.32
N TRP A 51 0.46 -12.03 -4.30
CA TRP A 51 0.18 -10.59 -4.28
C TRP A 51 1.45 -9.74 -4.17
N LYS A 52 2.52 -10.28 -3.54
CA LYS A 52 3.84 -9.65 -3.38
C LYS A 52 4.72 -9.77 -4.63
N LYS A 53 4.45 -10.74 -5.51
CA LYS A 53 5.29 -11.00 -6.68
C LYS A 53 4.78 -10.21 -7.90
N PRO A 54 5.60 -9.33 -8.50
CA PRO A 54 5.26 -8.73 -9.78
C PRO A 54 5.14 -9.83 -10.83
N LYS A 55 4.25 -9.65 -11.81
CA LYS A 55 4.22 -10.54 -12.97
C LYS A 55 5.56 -10.40 -13.69
N THR A 56 6.29 -11.50 -13.83
CA THR A 56 7.46 -11.56 -14.70
C THR A 56 6.97 -11.27 -16.11
N LEU A 57 7.21 -10.05 -16.58
CA LEU A 57 7.10 -9.75 -18.00
C LEU A 57 8.29 -10.50 -18.63
N PHE A 58 8.05 -11.72 -19.09
CA PHE A 58 9.02 -12.37 -19.97
C PHE A 58 9.24 -11.40 -21.13
N LYS A 59 10.43 -10.79 -21.20
CA LYS A 59 10.85 -10.05 -22.38
C LYS A 59 10.83 -11.07 -23.52
N LYS A 60 9.81 -10.97 -24.38
CA LYS A 60 9.72 -11.72 -25.63
C LYS A 60 10.91 -11.28 -26.49
N GLY A 61 12.07 -11.94 -26.32
CA GLY A 61 13.32 -11.55 -26.97
C GLY A 61 14.62 -12.03 -26.32
N GLU A 62 14.64 -12.54 -25.09
CA GLU A 62 15.87 -13.10 -24.50
C GLU A 62 16.18 -14.50 -25.07
N LYS A 63 16.70 -14.52 -26.31
CA LYS A 63 17.38 -15.69 -26.87
C LYS A 63 18.59 -16.01 -25.98
N LYS A 64 18.47 -17.02 -25.11
CA LYS A 64 19.66 -17.63 -24.50
C LYS A 64 20.37 -18.42 -25.59
N ASN A 65 21.42 -17.85 -26.19
CA ASN A 65 22.39 -18.62 -26.97
C ASN A 65 23.05 -19.61 -26.01
N GLY A 66 22.53 -20.84 -25.99
CA GLY A 66 23.17 -21.99 -25.36
C GLY A 66 24.46 -22.29 -26.11
N LYS A 67 25.57 -22.15 -25.40
CA LYS A 67 26.96 -22.24 -25.85
C LYS A 67 27.31 -23.69 -26.25
N LYS A 68 28.14 -23.77 -27.29
CA LYS A 68 28.76 -24.92 -27.97
C LYS A 68 29.19 -26.08 -27.08
#